data_AF-A0A1L7WTR8-F1
#
_entry.id   AF-A0A1L7WTR8-F1
#
_cell.length_a   1.000
_cell.length_b   1.000
_cell.length_c   1.000
_cell.angle_alpha   90.00
_cell.angle_beta   90.00
_cell.angle_gamma   90.00
#
_symmetry.space_group_name_H-M   'P 1'
#
loop_
_entity.id
_entity.type
_entity.pdbx_description
1 polymer ?
#
loop_
_entity_poly.entity_id
_entity_poly.type
_entity_poly.pdbx_seq_one_letter_code
_entity_poly.pdbx_strand_id
1 'polypeptide(L)'
;MSHFTISIKSLDHTRTIACKRLGPAFFDIPGSEGETLRTTIEDDITTLLPRNVQLMEAVNRLCERRRYRYGLCKGMEICGRQSLKRDELRSWLEEKREGHEFFNNHGWKVLDEEPLPALALKYTVGDTMYLFGLHDVFKAKMNFVARTLEMSGAHELMKIVDEETIREVRDAKTEEFRPVGSTRQDYHKPSKIFAQYFRGGWSLAYSQDRSGQRRELSW
;
A
#
# COMPACT_ATOMS: atom_id res chain seq x y z
N MET A 1 -10.87 -12.63 -4.88
CA MET A 1 -10.73 -11.24 -5.31
C MET A 1 -11.50 -11.08 -6.61
N SER A 2 -12.64 -10.39 -6.58
CA SER A 2 -13.55 -10.21 -7.74
C SER A 2 -13.11 -9.12 -8.70
N HIS A 3 -12.36 -8.12 -8.20
CA HIS A 3 -11.89 -6.96 -8.96
C HIS A 3 -10.45 -6.61 -8.58
N PHE A 4 -9.66 -6.15 -9.54
CA PHE A 4 -8.40 -5.45 -9.28
C PHE A 4 -8.43 -4.08 -9.94
N THR A 5 -7.63 -3.14 -9.41
CA THR A 5 -7.50 -1.80 -10.00
C THR A 5 -6.04 -1.54 -10.35
N ILE A 6 -5.78 -1.08 -11.57
CA ILE A 6 -4.45 -0.69 -12.06
C ILE A 6 -4.46 0.79 -12.40
N SER A 7 -3.43 1.51 -11.96
CA SER A 7 -3.15 2.89 -12.37
C SER A 7 -1.80 2.94 -13.07
N ILE A 8 -1.74 3.56 -14.24
CA ILE A 8 -0.51 3.69 -15.04
C ILE A 8 -0.11 5.16 -15.08
N LYS A 9 1.02 5.51 -14.44
CA LYS A 9 1.45 6.91 -14.27
C LYS A 9 1.64 7.65 -15.59
N SER A 10 2.15 6.99 -16.63
CA SER A 10 2.37 7.61 -17.95
C SER A 10 1.09 7.91 -18.72
N LEU A 11 -0.03 7.28 -18.35
CA LEU A 11 -1.31 7.42 -19.05
C LEU A 11 -2.32 8.28 -18.27
N ASP A 12 -1.99 8.72 -17.05
CA ASP A 12 -2.90 9.40 -16.11
C ASP A 12 -4.28 8.71 -16.02
N HIS A 13 -4.27 7.38 -16.11
CA HIS A 13 -5.46 6.58 -16.27
C HIS A 13 -5.51 5.43 -15.25
N THR A 14 -6.66 5.28 -14.59
CA THR A 14 -6.96 4.16 -13.69
C THR A 14 -8.07 3.28 -14.26
N ARG A 15 -7.85 1.97 -14.30
CA ARG A 15 -8.85 0.97 -14.71
C ARG A 15 -9.15 0.03 -13.53
N THR A 16 -10.43 -0.20 -13.26
CA THR A 16 -10.88 -1.32 -12.42
C THR A 16 -11.35 -2.43 -13.34
N ILE A 17 -10.86 -3.64 -13.11
CA ILE A 17 -11.12 -4.80 -13.94
C ILE A 17 -11.70 -5.91 -13.07
N ALA A 18 -12.81 -6.48 -13.51
CA ALA A 18 -13.42 -7.64 -12.86
C ALA A 18 -12.59 -8.90 -13.15
N CYS A 19 -11.90 -9.41 -12.14
CA CYS A 19 -11.07 -10.61 -12.22
C CYS A 19 -11.86 -11.82 -12.71
N LYS A 20 -13.15 -11.95 -12.34
CA LYS A 20 -13.99 -13.07 -12.78
C LYS A 20 -14.14 -13.14 -14.30
N ARG A 21 -14.01 -12.00 -14.99
CA ARG A 21 -14.13 -11.90 -16.46
C ARG A 21 -12.79 -12.11 -17.16
N LEU A 22 -11.70 -11.89 -16.43
CA LEU A 22 -10.35 -12.18 -16.90
C LEU A 22 -10.04 -13.63 -16.54
N GLY A 23 -10.39 -14.57 -17.42
CA GLY A 23 -9.87 -15.92 -17.30
C GLY A 23 -8.33 -15.90 -17.21
N PRO A 24 -7.68 -16.97 -16.70
CA PRO A 24 -6.22 -17.00 -16.51
C PRO A 24 -5.44 -16.59 -17.77
N ALA A 25 -5.97 -16.99 -18.94
CA ALA A 25 -5.42 -16.71 -20.25
C ALA A 25 -5.35 -15.22 -20.62
N PHE A 26 -6.08 -14.33 -19.93
CA PHE A 26 -6.03 -12.89 -20.22
C PHE A 26 -4.63 -12.32 -20.01
N PHE A 27 -3.92 -12.82 -19.00
CA PHE A 27 -2.54 -12.40 -18.72
C PHE A 27 -1.54 -12.99 -19.71
N ASP A 28 -1.95 -13.99 -20.49
CA ASP A 28 -1.13 -14.74 -21.44
C ASP A 28 -1.37 -14.32 -22.90
N ILE A 29 -2.18 -13.27 -23.14
CA ILE A 29 -2.40 -12.72 -24.48
C ILE A 29 -1.14 -11.95 -24.88
N PRO A 30 -0.44 -12.36 -25.96
CA PRO A 30 0.75 -11.65 -26.42
C PRO A 30 0.38 -10.32 -27.06
N GLY A 31 1.15 -9.28 -26.74
CA GLY A 31 1.11 -7.99 -27.40
C GLY A 31 1.78 -8.01 -28.78
N SER A 32 1.90 -6.84 -29.42
CA SER A 32 2.55 -6.69 -30.73
C SER A 32 4.01 -7.13 -30.74
N GLU A 33 4.67 -7.14 -29.58
CA GLU A 33 6.07 -7.53 -29.40
C GLU A 33 6.22 -8.97 -28.89
N GLY A 34 5.13 -9.73 -28.77
CA GLY A 34 5.13 -11.12 -28.29
C GLY A 34 5.16 -11.27 -26.77
N GLU A 35 5.42 -10.20 -26.03
CA GLU A 35 5.34 -10.18 -24.57
C GLU A 35 3.88 -10.23 -24.09
N THR A 36 3.64 -10.93 -22.99
CA THR A 36 2.34 -11.02 -22.32
C THR A 36 2.35 -10.15 -21.06
N LEU A 37 1.17 -9.75 -20.57
CA LEU A 37 1.09 -9.03 -19.29
C LEU A 37 1.69 -9.85 -18.14
N ARG A 38 1.58 -11.19 -18.19
CA ARG A 38 2.23 -12.08 -17.23
C ARG A 38 3.74 -11.96 -17.30
N THR A 39 4.33 -12.12 -18.48
CA THR A 39 5.80 -12.05 -18.65
C THR A 39 6.31 -10.67 -18.27
N THR A 40 5.65 -9.59 -18.69
CA THR A 40 6.01 -8.23 -18.26
C THR A 40 5.95 -8.10 -16.74
N ILE A 41 4.87 -8.53 -16.08
CA ILE A 41 4.77 -8.46 -14.62
C ILE A 41 5.83 -9.34 -13.95
N GLU A 42 6.08 -10.55 -14.43
CA GLU A 42 7.02 -11.49 -13.81
C GLU A 42 8.48 -11.05 -14.01
N ASP A 43 8.84 -10.62 -15.21
CA ASP A 43 10.16 -10.10 -15.55
C ASP A 43 10.42 -8.75 -14.87
N ASP A 44 9.43 -7.85 -14.84
CA ASP A 44 9.53 -6.56 -14.15
C ASP A 44 9.50 -6.69 -12.63
N ILE A 45 8.80 -7.68 -12.06
CA ILE A 45 8.91 -7.95 -10.61
C ILE A 45 10.36 -8.28 -10.24
N THR A 46 11.10 -8.96 -11.13
CA THR A 46 12.50 -9.30 -10.89
C THR A 46 13.48 -8.17 -11.24
N THR A 47 13.11 -7.24 -12.12
CA THR A 47 14.02 -6.19 -12.63
C THR A 47 13.65 -4.76 -12.20
N LEU A 48 12.37 -4.42 -12.08
CA LEU A 48 11.86 -3.09 -11.71
C LEU A 48 11.53 -2.91 -10.22
N LEU A 49 11.63 -3.98 -9.41
CA LEU A 49 11.44 -3.96 -7.95
C LEU A 49 10.18 -3.17 -7.54
N PRO A 50 8.97 -3.75 -7.67
CA PRO A 50 7.77 -3.07 -7.21
C PRO A 50 7.95 -2.68 -5.74
N ARG A 51 7.63 -1.44 -5.41
CA ARG A 51 7.74 -0.93 -4.04
C ARG A 51 6.40 -1.00 -3.35
N ASN A 52 6.37 -1.71 -2.23
CA ASN A 52 5.19 -1.76 -1.41
C ASN A 52 5.02 -0.43 -0.63
N VAL A 53 4.08 0.40 -1.08
CA VAL A 53 3.73 1.68 -0.45
C VAL A 53 3.28 1.50 1.00
N GLN A 54 2.72 0.34 1.38
CA GLN A 54 2.34 0.06 2.76
C GLN A 54 3.56 -0.18 3.66
N LEU A 55 4.61 -0.83 3.14
CA LEU A 55 5.88 -0.96 3.86
C LEU A 55 6.56 0.41 4.01
N MET A 56 6.51 1.24 2.97
CA MET A 56 7.00 2.62 3.05
C MET A 56 6.26 3.43 4.12
N GLU A 57 4.94 3.25 4.23
CA GLU A 57 4.16 3.86 5.30
C GLU A 57 4.64 3.36 6.68
N ALA A 58 4.82 2.04 6.83
CA ALA A 58 5.28 1.45 8.08
C ALA A 58 6.64 2.01 8.54
N VAL A 59 7.60 2.15 7.62
CA VAL A 59 8.91 2.79 7.88
C VAL A 59 8.73 4.24 8.31
N ASN A 60 7.89 5.00 7.63
CA ASN A 60 7.67 6.40 7.94
C ASN A 60 7.10 6.63 9.35
N ARG A 61 6.32 5.68 9.87
CA ARG A 61 5.76 5.76 11.23
C ARG A 61 6.79 5.58 12.34
N LEU A 62 7.96 5.00 12.06
CA LEU A 62 8.97 4.69 13.08
C LEU A 62 9.44 5.92 13.87
N CYS A 63 9.40 7.08 13.22
CA CYS A 63 9.89 8.35 13.77
C CYS A 63 8.76 9.31 14.15
N GLU A 64 7.50 8.88 14.06
CA GLU A 64 6.35 9.72 14.40
C GLU A 64 5.94 9.55 15.87
N ARG A 65 5.90 10.66 16.62
CA ARG A 65 5.48 10.68 18.05
C ARG A 65 4.09 10.11 18.30
N ARG A 66 3.22 10.11 17.29
CA ARG A 66 1.87 9.54 17.35
C ARG A 66 1.85 8.30 16.45
N ARG A 67 1.78 7.11 17.04
CA ARG A 67 1.74 5.79 16.37
C ARG A 67 0.44 5.52 15.60
N TYR A 68 -0.23 6.54 15.08
CA TYR A 68 -1.47 6.35 14.32
C TYR A 68 -1.16 5.87 12.90
N ARG A 69 -1.99 4.96 12.38
CA ARG A 69 -1.94 4.57 10.97
C ARG A 69 -2.37 5.76 10.12
N TYR A 70 -1.46 6.31 9.32
CA TYR A 70 -1.79 7.33 8.32
C TYR A 70 -2.33 6.65 7.08
N GLY A 71 -3.56 6.13 7.17
CA GLY A 71 -4.26 5.63 5.99
C GLY A 71 -4.21 6.68 4.87
N LEU A 72 -4.24 6.22 3.61
CA LEU A 72 -4.08 7.04 2.40
C LEU A 72 -4.75 8.42 2.50
N CYS A 73 -5.97 8.50 3.03
CA CYS A 73 -6.68 9.76 3.29
C CYS A 73 -5.86 10.75 4.13
N LYS A 74 -5.34 10.35 5.30
CA LYS A 74 -4.53 11.22 6.17
C LYS A 74 -3.18 11.56 5.56
N GLY A 75 -2.58 10.63 4.83
CA GLY A 75 -1.38 10.90 4.03
C GLY A 75 -1.64 12.07 3.08
N MET A 76 -2.67 11.93 2.25
CA MET A 76 -3.08 12.93 1.28
C MET A 76 -3.54 14.26 1.91
N GLU A 77 -4.10 14.29 3.12
CA GLU A 77 -4.35 15.56 3.83
C GLU A 77 -3.07 16.36 4.10
N ILE A 78 -1.97 15.66 4.42
CA ILE A 78 -0.68 16.28 4.75
C ILE A 78 0.07 16.67 3.48
N CYS A 79 0.08 15.77 2.50
CA CYS A 79 1.00 15.84 1.37
C CYS A 79 0.34 15.96 0.01
N GLY A 80 -0.97 15.75 -0.09
CA GLY A 80 -1.69 15.64 -1.36
C GLY A 80 -1.62 16.92 -2.19
N ARG A 81 -1.36 18.09 -1.58
CA ARG A 81 -1.13 19.35 -2.30
C ARG A 81 0.14 19.38 -3.13
N GLN A 82 1.05 18.43 -2.92
CA GLN A 82 2.25 18.27 -3.74
C GLN A 82 1.92 17.60 -5.08
N SER A 83 0.81 16.87 -5.16
CA SER A 83 0.38 16.12 -6.36
C SER A 83 -0.99 16.53 -6.91
N LEU A 84 -1.80 17.29 -6.16
CA LEU A 84 -3.15 17.69 -6.52
C LEU A 84 -3.39 19.18 -6.28
N LYS A 85 -4.24 19.80 -7.10
CA LYS A 85 -4.77 21.14 -6.80
C LYS A 85 -5.66 21.09 -5.56
N ARG A 86 -5.87 22.25 -4.94
CA ARG A 86 -6.63 22.37 -3.69
C ARG A 86 -8.05 21.78 -3.79
N ASP A 87 -8.75 22.03 -4.89
CA ASP A 87 -10.14 21.59 -5.04
C ASP A 87 -10.24 20.12 -5.47
N GLU A 88 -9.30 19.64 -6.28
CA GLU A 88 -9.14 18.21 -6.60
C GLU A 88 -8.87 17.39 -5.33
N LEU A 89 -7.92 17.84 -4.50
CA LEU A 89 -7.62 17.20 -3.22
C LEU A 89 -8.84 17.20 -2.28
N ARG A 90 -9.60 18.29 -2.25
CA ARG A 90 -10.81 18.39 -1.41
C ARG A 90 -11.88 17.40 -1.87
N SER A 91 -12.17 17.38 -3.17
CA SER A 91 -13.12 16.44 -3.77
C SER A 91 -12.71 15.00 -3.49
N TRP A 92 -11.44 14.67 -3.70
CA TRP A 92 -10.95 13.33 -3.43
C TRP A 92 -11.04 12.93 -1.96
N LEU A 93 -10.71 13.84 -1.03
CA LEU A 93 -10.82 13.57 0.41
C LEU A 93 -12.27 13.34 0.84
N GLU A 94 -13.22 14.08 0.27
CA GLU A 94 -14.66 13.92 0.51
C GLU A 94 -15.15 12.56 0.00
N GLU A 95 -14.86 12.24 -1.25
CA GLU A 95 -15.17 10.94 -1.87
C GLU A 95 -14.57 9.78 -1.09
N LYS A 96 -13.36 9.96 -0.54
CA LYS A 96 -12.73 8.96 0.30
C LYS A 96 -13.46 8.73 1.62
N ARG A 97 -13.99 9.79 2.24
CA ARG A 97 -14.78 9.66 3.48
C ARG A 97 -16.12 9.00 3.18
N GLU A 98 -16.81 9.45 2.13
CA GLU A 98 -18.09 8.87 1.71
C GLU A 98 -17.97 7.37 1.43
N GLY A 99 -16.96 6.97 0.64
CA GLY A 99 -16.73 5.55 0.38
C GLY A 99 -16.32 4.78 1.63
N HIS A 100 -15.53 5.38 2.53
CA HIS A 100 -15.21 4.73 3.81
C HIS A 100 -16.46 4.48 4.66
N GLU A 101 -17.34 5.47 4.78
CA GLU A 101 -18.63 5.34 5.47
C GLU A 101 -19.53 4.29 4.80
N PHE A 102 -19.57 4.28 3.46
CA PHE A 102 -20.28 3.27 2.70
C PHE A 102 -19.83 1.85 3.04
N PHE A 103 -18.52 1.59 3.05
CA PHE A 103 -17.97 0.28 3.42
C PHE A 103 -18.17 -0.07 4.90
N ASN A 104 -18.18 0.91 5.80
CA ASN A 104 -18.51 0.66 7.20
C ASN A 104 -19.97 0.22 7.37
N ASN A 105 -20.89 0.76 6.57
CA ASN A 105 -22.32 0.46 6.64
C ASN A 105 -22.72 -0.84 5.90
N HIS A 106 -22.05 -1.15 4.79
CA HIS A 106 -22.42 -2.28 3.92
C HIS A 106 -21.44 -3.46 4.00
N GLY A 107 -20.30 -3.28 4.66
CA GLY A 107 -19.21 -4.26 4.70
C GLY A 107 -18.46 -4.37 3.36
N TRP A 108 -17.47 -5.26 3.32
CA TRP A 108 -16.59 -5.43 2.16
C TRP A 108 -17.14 -6.41 1.09
N LYS A 109 -18.19 -7.16 1.40
CA LYS A 109 -18.82 -8.12 0.48
C LYS A 109 -19.41 -7.44 -0.76
N VAL A 110 -19.70 -6.14 -0.68
CA VAL A 110 -20.14 -5.32 -1.81
C VAL A 110 -19.14 -5.33 -2.99
N LEU A 111 -17.87 -5.64 -2.74
CA LEU A 111 -16.89 -5.82 -3.81
C LEU A 111 -17.14 -7.07 -4.66
N ASP A 112 -17.93 -8.04 -4.18
CA ASP A 112 -18.26 -9.26 -4.91
C ASP A 112 -19.45 -9.09 -5.88
N GLU A 113 -20.14 -7.94 -5.82
CA GLU A 113 -21.29 -7.61 -6.66
C GLU A 113 -20.89 -7.28 -8.11
N GLU A 114 -21.78 -7.61 -9.06
CA GLU A 114 -21.65 -7.22 -10.46
C GLU A 114 -23.01 -6.69 -10.99
N PRO A 115 -23.07 -5.42 -11.48
CA PRO A 115 -22.00 -4.43 -11.49
C PRO A 115 -21.63 -3.91 -10.09
N LEU A 116 -20.40 -3.44 -9.91
CA LEU A 116 -19.99 -2.74 -8.68
C LEU A 116 -20.87 -1.50 -8.46
N PRO A 117 -21.32 -1.24 -7.23
CA PRO A 117 -21.93 0.05 -6.90
C PRO A 117 -20.99 1.21 -7.23
N ALA A 118 -21.55 2.28 -7.77
CA ALA A 118 -20.78 3.43 -8.26
C ALA A 118 -19.83 4.01 -7.19
N LEU A 119 -20.26 4.05 -5.93
CA LEU A 119 -19.45 4.55 -4.81
C LEU A 119 -18.30 3.60 -4.45
N ALA A 120 -18.53 2.29 -4.49
CA ALA A 120 -17.47 1.29 -4.30
C ALA A 120 -16.42 1.34 -5.43
N LEU A 121 -16.87 1.49 -6.67
CA LEU A 121 -16.01 1.68 -7.83
C LEU A 121 -15.18 2.97 -7.68
N LYS A 122 -15.82 4.09 -7.38
CA LYS A 122 -15.15 5.38 -7.19
C LYS A 122 -14.11 5.33 -6.06
N TYR A 123 -14.46 4.71 -4.93
CA TYR A 123 -13.57 4.57 -3.78
C TYR A 123 -12.33 3.69 -4.09
N THR A 124 -12.52 2.59 -4.82
CA THR A 124 -11.42 1.66 -5.18
C THR A 124 -10.51 2.22 -6.27
N VAL A 125 -11.07 2.91 -7.27
CA VAL A 125 -10.31 3.70 -8.25
C VAL A 125 -9.46 4.74 -7.54
N GLY A 126 -10.08 5.53 -6.66
CA GLY A 126 -9.42 6.58 -5.90
C GLY A 126 -8.32 6.09 -4.96
N ASP A 127 -8.34 4.82 -4.52
CA ASP A 127 -7.25 4.22 -3.72
C ASP A 127 -5.97 4.06 -4.53
N THR A 128 -6.08 3.73 -5.82
CA THR A 128 -4.92 3.41 -6.66
C THR A 128 -4.38 4.60 -7.43
N MET A 129 -5.25 5.52 -7.84
CA MET A 129 -4.90 6.69 -8.64
C MET A 129 -3.80 7.54 -7.99
N TYR A 130 -3.84 7.67 -6.65
CA TYR A 130 -2.93 8.54 -5.91
C TYR A 130 -1.80 7.80 -5.19
N LEU A 131 -1.62 6.50 -5.43
CA LEU A 131 -0.52 5.74 -4.84
C LEU A 131 0.85 6.28 -5.27
N PHE A 132 0.98 6.79 -6.49
CA PHE A 132 2.23 7.39 -6.96
C PHE A 132 2.57 8.67 -6.19
N GLY A 133 1.58 9.54 -5.95
CA GLY A 133 1.77 10.74 -5.14
C GLY A 133 2.13 10.37 -3.69
N LEU A 134 1.46 9.37 -3.12
CA LEU A 134 1.77 8.88 -1.78
C LEU A 134 3.19 8.28 -1.70
N HIS A 135 3.60 7.50 -2.71
CA HIS A 135 4.95 6.96 -2.82
C HIS A 135 5.99 8.08 -2.82
N ASP A 136 5.81 9.11 -3.64
CA ASP A 136 6.77 10.21 -3.78
C ASP A 136 6.93 10.98 -2.46
N VAL A 137 5.83 11.13 -1.71
CA VAL A 137 5.83 11.73 -0.38
C VAL A 137 6.57 10.88 0.63
N PHE A 138 6.27 9.58 0.70
CA PHE A 138 6.97 8.69 1.62
C PHE A 138 8.46 8.61 1.29
N LYS A 139 8.82 8.59 0.01
CA LYS A 139 10.20 8.66 -0.45
C LYS A 139 10.89 9.94 0.02
N ALA A 140 10.24 11.10 -0.11
CA ALA A 140 10.79 12.37 0.37
C ALA A 140 11.04 12.38 1.89
N LYS A 141 10.14 11.75 2.66
CA LYS A 141 10.27 11.61 4.12
C LYS A 141 11.34 10.60 4.56
N MET A 142 11.73 9.64 3.72
CA MET A 142 12.73 8.63 4.09
C MET A 142 14.07 9.23 4.55
N ASN A 143 14.47 10.40 4.03
CA ASN A 143 15.70 11.07 4.48
C ASN A 143 15.61 11.55 5.94
N PHE A 144 14.42 11.93 6.39
CA PHE A 144 14.19 12.28 7.80
C PHE A 144 14.24 11.04 8.68
N VAL A 145 13.58 9.96 8.25
CA VAL A 145 13.55 8.69 8.98
C VAL A 145 14.95 8.09 9.09
N ALA A 146 15.70 8.03 7.99
CA ALA A 146 17.07 7.51 7.97
C ALA A 146 17.98 8.24 8.96
N ARG A 147 17.93 9.58 8.97
CA ARG A 147 18.68 10.39 9.94
C ARG A 147 18.30 10.08 11.38
N THR A 148 17.01 9.91 11.64
CA THR A 148 16.50 9.61 13.00
C THR A 148 16.90 8.21 13.47
N LEU A 149 17.04 7.27 12.53
CA LEU A 149 17.50 5.90 12.78
C LEU A 149 19.02 5.74 12.67
N GLU A 150 19.77 6.84 12.54
CA GLU A 150 21.24 6.83 12.40
C GLU A 150 21.75 5.98 11.23
N MET A 151 20.96 5.90 10.16
CA MET A 151 21.30 5.18 8.93
C MET A 151 22.08 6.07 7.96
N SER A 152 22.78 5.45 7.01
CA SER A 152 23.63 6.16 6.03
C SER A 152 22.84 7.11 5.11
N GLY A 153 21.55 6.85 4.91
CA GLY A 153 20.64 7.73 4.17
C GLY A 153 19.35 7.03 3.74
N ALA A 154 18.48 7.74 3.02
CA ALA A 154 17.23 7.17 2.52
C ALA A 154 17.42 5.94 1.63
N HIS A 155 18.54 5.84 0.89
CA HIS A 155 18.79 4.70 0.01
C HIS A 155 18.81 3.36 0.78
N GLU A 156 19.37 3.34 1.98
CA GLU A 156 19.45 2.14 2.81
C GLU A 156 18.06 1.69 3.28
N LEU A 157 17.22 2.63 3.71
CA LEU A 157 15.81 2.35 4.04
C LEU A 157 15.01 1.86 2.83
N MET A 158 15.22 2.49 1.67
CA MET A 158 14.55 2.08 0.44
C MET A 158 14.96 0.67 0.04
N LYS A 159 16.24 0.30 0.23
CA LYS A 159 16.72 -1.07 -0.02
C LYS A 159 16.02 -2.10 0.87
N ILE A 160 15.82 -1.79 2.16
CA ILE A 160 15.07 -2.67 3.08
C ILE A 160 13.62 -2.84 2.62
N VAL A 161 12.97 -1.76 2.18
CA VAL A 161 11.61 -1.82 1.62
C VAL A 161 11.58 -2.68 0.36
N ASP A 162 12.56 -2.52 -0.54
CA ASP A 162 12.65 -3.27 -1.79
C ASP A 162 12.86 -4.77 -1.49
N GLU A 163 13.82 -5.12 -0.62
CA GLU A 163 14.09 -6.52 -0.19
C GLU A 163 12.87 -7.17 0.46
N GLU A 164 12.17 -6.45 1.33
CA GLU A 164 10.96 -6.94 1.99
C GLU A 164 9.81 -7.13 0.98
N THR A 165 9.66 -6.21 0.02
CA THR A 165 8.61 -6.33 -1.01
C THR A 165 8.84 -7.56 -1.89
N ILE A 166 10.08 -7.81 -2.33
CA ILE A 166 10.43 -9.03 -3.09
C ILE A 166 10.08 -10.27 -2.29
N ARG A 167 10.38 -10.26 -0.97
CA ARG A 167 10.12 -11.41 -0.13
C ARG A 167 8.62 -11.68 0.01
N GLU A 168 7.80 -10.66 0.28
CA GLU A 168 6.34 -10.80 0.31
C GLU A 168 5.78 -11.39 -0.98
N VAL A 169 6.28 -10.93 -2.14
CA VAL A 169 5.87 -11.47 -3.45
C VAL A 169 6.31 -12.93 -3.61
N ARG A 170 7.52 -13.28 -3.19
CA ARG A 170 8.03 -14.66 -3.25
C ARG A 170 7.25 -15.60 -2.35
N ASP A 171 6.99 -15.18 -1.11
CA ASP A 171 6.25 -15.96 -0.13
C ASP A 171 4.81 -16.20 -0.61
N ALA A 172 4.18 -15.17 -1.21
CA ALA A 172 2.86 -15.29 -1.84
C ALA A 172 2.81 -16.24 -3.04
N LYS A 173 3.93 -16.47 -3.75
CA LYS A 173 4.01 -17.48 -4.83
C LYS A 173 4.09 -18.92 -4.30
N THR A 174 4.53 -19.10 -3.04
CA THR A 174 4.68 -20.42 -2.40
C THR A 174 3.48 -20.86 -1.58
N GLU A 175 2.65 -19.92 -1.10
CA GLU A 175 1.37 -20.25 -0.48
C GLU A 175 0.33 -20.51 -1.57
N GLU A 176 -0.31 -21.69 -1.55
CA GLU A 176 -1.55 -21.90 -2.30
C GLU A 176 -2.53 -20.77 -1.94
N PHE A 177 -2.99 -20.04 -2.95
CA PHE A 177 -3.90 -18.92 -2.79
C PHE A 177 -5.14 -19.35 -2.02
N ARG A 178 -5.15 -19.16 -0.70
CA ARG A 178 -6.34 -19.39 0.11
C ARG A 178 -7.27 -18.22 -0.14
N PRO A 179 -8.51 -18.44 -0.63
CA PRO A 179 -9.50 -17.38 -0.69
C PRO A 179 -9.93 -17.09 0.76
N VAL A 180 -9.16 -16.28 1.46
CA VAL A 180 -9.48 -15.93 2.85
C VAL A 180 -10.58 -14.87 2.80
N GLY A 181 -11.67 -15.11 3.52
CA GLY A 181 -12.57 -14.06 3.98
C GLY A 181 -11.89 -13.22 5.07
N SER A 182 -10.69 -12.71 4.78
CA SER A 182 -9.80 -12.08 5.74
C SER A 182 -10.29 -10.67 6.02
N THR A 183 -10.51 -10.44 7.31
CA THR A 183 -10.66 -9.08 7.82
C THR A 183 -9.38 -8.29 7.50
N ARG A 184 -9.52 -6.96 7.41
CA ARG A 184 -8.42 -6.01 7.15
C ARG A 184 -7.18 -6.23 8.05
N GLN A 185 -7.28 -6.94 9.16
CA GLN A 185 -6.19 -7.14 10.11
C GLN A 185 -5.09 -8.11 9.63
N ASP A 186 -5.38 -9.06 8.74
CA ASP A 186 -4.42 -10.10 8.38
C ASP A 186 -3.39 -9.66 7.31
N TYR A 187 -3.75 -8.69 6.46
CA TYR A 187 -2.89 -8.19 5.37
C TYR A 187 -1.81 -7.18 5.81
N HIS A 188 -1.62 -6.95 7.12
CA HIS A 188 -0.91 -5.75 7.59
C HIS A 188 0.19 -6.01 8.62
N LYS A 189 0.69 -7.25 8.74
CA LYS A 189 1.80 -7.56 9.64
C LYS A 189 3.10 -7.62 8.84
N PRO A 190 3.95 -6.56 8.86
CA PRO A 190 5.29 -6.67 8.29
C PRO A 190 6.04 -7.83 8.98
N SER A 191 6.95 -8.48 8.26
CA SER A 191 7.56 -9.70 8.78
C SER A 191 8.34 -9.48 10.07
N LYS A 192 8.60 -10.58 10.78
CA LYS A 192 9.47 -10.57 11.96
C LYS A 192 10.88 -10.06 11.62
N ILE A 193 11.34 -10.23 10.38
CA ILE A 193 12.65 -9.76 9.90
C ILE A 193 12.59 -8.25 9.63
N PHE A 194 11.54 -7.75 9.00
CA PHE A 194 11.28 -6.31 8.87
C PHE A 194 11.29 -5.63 10.25
N ALA A 195 10.59 -6.22 11.22
CA ALA A 195 10.60 -5.73 12.59
C ALA A 195 11.98 -5.82 13.27
N GLN A 196 12.86 -6.73 12.85
CA GLN A 196 14.23 -6.87 13.37
C GLN A 196 15.13 -5.69 12.96
N TYR A 197 15.04 -5.21 11.71
CA TYR A 197 15.83 -4.05 11.24
C TYR A 197 15.65 -2.82 12.12
N PHE A 198 14.50 -2.71 12.76
CA PHE A 198 14.14 -1.52 13.52
C PHE A 198 14.14 -1.76 15.03
N ARG A 199 14.53 -2.94 15.56
CA ARG A 199 14.48 -3.24 17.01
C ARG A 199 15.14 -2.17 17.90
N GLY A 200 16.20 -1.50 17.43
CA GLY A 200 16.81 -0.35 18.11
C GLY A 200 15.93 0.91 18.13
N GLY A 201 15.40 1.32 16.97
CA GLY A 201 14.49 2.47 16.83
C GLY A 201 13.10 2.26 17.45
N TRP A 202 12.57 1.03 17.43
CA TRP A 202 11.35 0.68 18.15
C TRP A 202 11.59 0.79 19.66
N SER A 203 12.72 0.30 20.18
CA SER A 203 13.05 0.40 21.61
C SER A 203 13.19 1.85 22.11
N LEU A 204 13.76 2.75 21.30
CA LEU A 204 13.79 4.21 21.59
C LEU A 204 12.39 4.84 21.55
N ALA A 205 11.50 4.36 20.68
CA ALA A 205 10.09 4.77 20.69
C ALA A 205 9.27 4.14 21.83
N TYR A 206 9.83 3.18 22.58
CA TYR A 206 9.19 2.50 23.71
C TYR A 206 9.62 3.05 25.09
N SER A 207 10.62 3.93 25.17
CA SER A 207 11.13 4.41 26.47
C SER A 207 10.41 5.65 27.04
N GLN A 208 9.32 6.13 26.43
CA GLN A 208 8.53 7.24 26.98
C GLN A 208 7.01 7.00 26.91
N ASP A 209 6.54 6.09 27.76
CA ASP A 209 5.21 6.15 28.37
C ASP A 209 5.43 6.51 29.85
N ARG A 210 4.64 7.46 30.38
CA ARG A 210 4.73 7.96 31.77
C ARG A 210 4.44 6.91 32.85
N SER A 211 4.07 5.69 32.51
CA SER A 211 3.69 4.63 33.45
C SER A 211 4.75 3.56 33.70
N GLY A 212 5.86 3.53 32.94
CA GLY A 212 6.97 2.60 33.18
C GLY A 212 6.63 1.11 33.05
N GLN A 213 5.45 0.74 32.56
CA GLN A 213 5.07 -0.67 32.37
C GLN A 213 5.33 -1.12 30.92
N ARG A 214 6.10 -2.21 30.77
CA ARG A 214 6.14 -2.99 29.53
C ARG A 214 4.79 -3.68 29.34
N ARG A 215 3.96 -3.17 28.44
CA ARG A 215 2.87 -3.96 27.83
C ARG A 215 3.42 -4.64 26.59
N GLU A 216 3.40 -5.98 26.58
CA GLU A 216 3.39 -6.70 25.32
C GLU A 216 2.10 -6.35 24.58
N LEU A 217 2.22 -5.83 23.36
CA LEU A 217 1.06 -5.57 22.52
C LEU A 217 0.56 -6.90 21.96
N SER A 218 -0.64 -7.30 22.37
CA SER A 218 -1.47 -8.22 21.57
C SER A 218 -1.84 -7.51 20.27
N TRP A 219 -1.50 -8.13 19.14
CA TRP A 219 -1.62 -7.60 17.78
C TRP A 219 -3.01 -7.77 17.18
#